data_AF-A0A1A3TY06-F1
#
_entry.id   AF-A0A1A3TY06-F1
#
_cell.length_a   1.000
_cell.length_b   1.000
_cell.length_c   1.000
_cell.angle_alpha   90.00
_cell.angle_beta   90.00
_cell.angle_gamma   90.00
#
_symmetry.space_group_name_H-M   'P 1'
#
loop_
_entity.id
_entity.type
_entity.pdbx_description
1 polymer ?
#
loop_
_entity_poly.entity_id
_entity_poly.type
_entity_poly.pdbx_seq_one_letter_code
_entity_poly.pdbx_strand_id
1 'polypeptide(L)'
;MTSRRLLRSSIVYLMVAVIGLLPTLLGLPTPWRAAGLGLLFPGGGFLVFGWWALLGITVTVLAFAIAFMLWFGTGNVVAPVIAWLGAALVAAGVAGGHPQSAPRFVPMSVALTIVGAIAMLAIIRRVLAVRRSARLRAARAGYLPVDLEALEQRIVPEGTTPRELDDTQLAHVKWLLRLGLQPVDQFDGFDIIEQFQPSALRYQINHVQYALAQVQRHYTPNFRGYLSEAQERLIEKLTIPKVWKYWRLERLWGRLSTHYDPAGFENIMLTGWSGICLNTYSANTGSDRFVGPGALEFGLGNARKTYRHNAHSFNESLMWNFDRSPQTVFACEPNWTYAACNIYGLNSVASYDAAFGTRHLESLREPFLRGMREELMTPGGEIVPFRSDYTGVSIPFGGDVMYFQAAGWLAPVYPEVARMLWAIACREVLKIHDGGLEAYLAKPFMLDSGNYRSTGMYARGVILLAAREFGDQYIADAAQRALDACNEPVEQDGMRRYANGSTFANALVAHGLLTRRGDWTRLITEPPSDSARTGPILQHVAFEQAMVAYAVSDSADLRLVLCGNSGALQAEVTLGLTQLRPLSAYTASTGGERITFTSDGGGSATIAVHVGARTTVTIAPCR
;
A
#
# COMPACT_ATOMS: atom_id res chain seq x y z
N MET A 1 -16.52 9.92 -15.49
CA MET A 1 -17.68 10.34 -14.65
C MET A 1 -17.36 11.59 -13.80
N THR A 2 -16.09 11.86 -13.52
CA THR A 2 -15.56 13.08 -12.87
C THR A 2 -16.19 14.39 -13.34
N SER A 3 -16.25 14.63 -14.65
CA SER A 3 -16.80 15.87 -15.20
C SER A 3 -18.26 16.08 -14.79
N ARG A 4 -19.03 14.99 -14.66
CA ARG A 4 -20.41 15.03 -14.16
C ARG A 4 -20.45 15.30 -12.65
N ARG A 5 -19.55 14.71 -11.85
CA ARG A 5 -19.43 14.98 -10.39
C ARG A 5 -19.05 16.44 -10.11
N LEU A 6 -18.07 16.96 -10.85
CA LEU A 6 -17.66 18.36 -10.79
C LEU A 6 -18.81 19.28 -11.20
N LEU A 7 -19.48 19.01 -12.32
CA LEU A 7 -20.63 19.80 -12.76
C LEU A 7 -21.77 19.79 -11.74
N ARG A 8 -22.14 18.61 -11.21
CA ARG A 8 -23.15 18.50 -10.16
C ARG A 8 -22.76 19.30 -8.92
N SER A 9 -21.50 19.21 -8.50
CA SER A 9 -20.98 19.97 -7.35
C SER A 9 -21.03 21.48 -7.61
N SER A 10 -20.67 21.93 -8.82
CA SER A 10 -20.81 23.34 -9.23
C SER A 10 -22.25 23.81 -9.24
N ILE A 11 -23.20 22.98 -9.70
CA ILE A 11 -24.64 23.30 -9.71
C ILE A 11 -25.17 23.42 -8.28
N VAL A 12 -24.84 22.45 -7.41
CA VAL A 12 -25.23 22.50 -6.00
C VAL A 12 -24.67 23.74 -5.31
N TYR A 13 -23.39 24.04 -5.53
CA TYR A 13 -22.77 25.25 -5.00
C TYR A 13 -23.44 26.52 -5.53
N LEU A 14 -23.78 26.58 -6.83
CA LEU A 14 -24.50 27.70 -7.42
C LEU A 14 -25.88 27.91 -6.76
N MET A 15 -26.63 26.83 -6.52
CA MET A 15 -27.91 26.90 -5.80
C MET A 15 -27.73 27.44 -4.37
N VAL A 16 -26.73 26.93 -3.64
CA VAL A 16 -26.39 27.42 -2.29
C VAL A 16 -26.01 28.90 -2.30
N ALA A 17 -25.21 29.33 -3.29
CA ALA A 17 -24.83 30.73 -3.45
C ALA A 17 -26.05 31.62 -3.76
N VAL A 18 -26.95 31.20 -4.65
CA VAL A 18 -28.20 31.91 -4.94
C VAL A 18 -29.06 32.06 -3.69
N ILE A 19 -29.25 30.96 -2.93
CA ILE A 19 -29.96 30.99 -1.64
C ILE A 19 -29.29 31.96 -0.66
N GLY A 20 -27.95 31.96 -0.59
CA GLY A 20 -27.18 32.87 0.25
C GLY A 20 -27.33 34.34 -0.11
N LEU A 21 -27.65 34.67 -1.35
CA LEU A 21 -27.88 36.05 -1.80
C LEU A 21 -29.29 36.56 -1.48
N LEU A 22 -30.29 35.66 -1.37
CA LEU A 22 -31.70 36.03 -1.15
C LEU A 22 -31.93 36.94 0.07
N PRO A 23 -31.34 36.70 1.26
CA PRO A 23 -31.53 37.61 2.41
C PRO A 23 -31.12 39.05 2.12
N THR A 24 -30.04 39.23 1.35
CA THR A 24 -29.57 40.56 0.96
C THR A 24 -30.45 41.15 -0.13
N LEU A 25 -30.94 40.36 -1.10
CA LEU A 25 -31.82 40.82 -2.18
C LEU A 25 -33.26 41.14 -1.71
N LEU A 26 -33.73 40.47 -0.66
CA LEU A 26 -35.05 40.70 -0.06
C LEU A 26 -35.04 41.75 1.05
N GLY A 27 -33.86 42.17 1.51
CA GLY A 27 -33.73 43.23 2.51
C GLY A 27 -34.00 42.77 3.92
N LEU A 28 -33.69 41.50 4.20
CA LEU A 28 -33.86 40.91 5.52
C LEU A 28 -32.90 41.54 6.56
N PRO A 29 -33.19 41.37 7.86
CA PRO A 29 -32.33 41.86 8.94
C PRO A 29 -30.87 41.39 8.82
N THR A 30 -29.93 42.15 9.40
CA THR A 30 -28.48 41.89 9.33
C THR A 30 -28.07 40.45 9.68
N PRO A 31 -28.66 39.78 10.70
CA PRO A 31 -28.36 38.38 10.99
C PRO A 31 -28.60 37.42 9.82
N TRP A 32 -29.72 37.61 9.10
CA TRP A 32 -30.06 36.81 7.92
C TRP A 32 -29.13 37.09 6.75
N ARG A 33 -28.72 38.35 6.57
CA ARG A 33 -27.73 38.74 5.56
C ARG A 33 -26.36 38.13 5.86
N ALA A 34 -25.92 38.14 7.12
CA ALA A 34 -24.68 37.50 7.55
C ALA A 34 -24.72 35.98 7.33
N ALA A 35 -25.81 35.31 7.74
CA ALA A 35 -26.00 33.88 7.47
C ALA A 35 -25.92 33.57 5.98
N GLY A 36 -26.64 34.33 5.15
CA GLY A 36 -26.68 34.16 3.70
C GLY A 36 -25.31 34.36 3.03
N LEU A 37 -24.59 35.42 3.37
CA LEU A 37 -23.23 35.66 2.87
C LEU A 37 -22.25 34.57 3.34
N GLY A 38 -22.47 33.98 4.52
CA GLY A 38 -21.72 32.82 5.01
C GLY A 38 -21.88 31.57 4.15
N LEU A 39 -22.96 31.44 3.37
CA LEU A 39 -23.16 30.32 2.44
C LEU A 39 -22.34 30.45 1.16
N LEU A 40 -21.85 31.64 0.81
CA LEU A 40 -21.06 31.83 -0.42
C LEU A 40 -19.66 31.25 -0.28
N PHE A 41 -19.00 31.45 0.86
CA PHE A 41 -17.68 30.88 1.16
C PHE A 41 -17.43 30.88 2.67
N PRO A 42 -16.52 30.02 3.18
CA PRO A 42 -16.17 29.98 4.60
C PRO A 42 -15.71 31.36 5.11
N GLY A 43 -16.52 31.98 5.97
CA GLY A 43 -16.24 33.27 6.58
C GLY A 43 -16.94 34.46 5.92
N GLY A 44 -17.66 34.26 4.80
CA GLY A 44 -18.33 35.34 4.07
C GLY A 44 -19.35 36.13 4.90
N GLY A 45 -19.94 35.50 5.93
CA GLY A 45 -20.87 36.15 6.84
C GLY A 45 -20.25 37.29 7.66
N PHE A 46 -18.94 37.26 7.89
CA PHE A 46 -18.25 38.30 8.67
C PHE A 46 -18.05 39.61 7.89
N LEU A 47 -18.30 39.63 6.57
CA LEU A 47 -18.21 40.83 5.74
C LEU A 47 -19.19 41.94 6.17
N VAL A 48 -20.18 41.63 7.01
CA VAL A 48 -21.11 42.63 7.56
C VAL A 48 -20.50 43.52 8.66
N PHE A 49 -19.33 43.17 9.21
CA PHE A 49 -18.74 43.81 10.41
C PHE A 49 -17.61 44.82 10.15
N GLY A 50 -17.50 45.38 8.94
CA GLY A 50 -16.47 46.37 8.62
C GLY A 50 -15.05 45.85 8.88
N TRP A 51 -14.29 46.48 9.77
CA TRP A 51 -12.88 46.13 10.04
C TRP A 51 -12.67 44.77 10.72
N TRP A 52 -13.68 44.22 11.42
CA TRP A 52 -13.62 42.86 12.01
C TRP A 52 -13.79 41.76 10.96
N ALA A 53 -14.23 42.09 9.75
CA ALA A 53 -14.46 41.12 8.68
C ALA A 53 -13.21 40.28 8.38
N LEU A 54 -12.03 40.93 8.34
CA LEU A 54 -10.77 40.26 8.06
C LEU A 54 -10.46 39.20 9.13
N LEU A 55 -10.58 39.55 10.42
CA LEU A 55 -10.33 38.62 11.52
C LEU A 55 -11.27 37.41 11.47
N GLY A 56 -12.57 37.65 11.30
CA GLY A 56 -13.58 36.57 11.23
C GLY A 56 -13.36 35.65 10.02
N ILE A 57 -13.02 36.21 8.85
CA ILE A 57 -12.67 35.44 7.66
C ILE A 57 -11.40 34.62 7.90
N THR A 58 -10.33 35.23 8.42
CA THR A 58 -9.06 34.54 8.68
C THR A 58 -9.24 33.36 9.63
N VAL A 59 -9.93 33.56 10.77
CA VAL A 59 -10.22 32.49 11.73
C VAL A 59 -11.04 31.38 11.08
N THR A 60 -12.06 31.74 10.28
CA THR A 60 -12.90 30.75 9.60
C THR A 60 -12.12 29.96 8.56
N VAL A 61 -11.29 30.62 7.75
CA VAL A 61 -10.46 29.97 6.73
C VAL A 61 -9.47 29.01 7.37
N LEU A 62 -8.86 29.38 8.50
CA LEU A 62 -7.98 28.49 9.26
C LEU A 62 -8.74 27.28 9.82
N ALA A 63 -9.91 27.50 10.45
CA ALA A 63 -10.75 26.42 10.96
C ALA A 63 -11.23 25.49 9.83
N PHE A 64 -11.60 26.05 8.68
CA PHE A 64 -12.01 25.28 7.50
C PHE A 64 -10.83 24.52 6.89
N ALA A 65 -9.62 25.08 6.88
CA ALA A 65 -8.42 24.39 6.44
C ALA A 65 -8.10 23.17 7.34
N ILE A 66 -8.21 23.32 8.67
CA ILE A 66 -8.07 22.21 9.62
C ILE A 66 -9.15 21.15 9.37
N ALA A 67 -10.41 21.57 9.20
CA ALA A 67 -11.52 20.67 8.91
C ALA A 67 -11.32 19.91 7.59
N PHE A 68 -10.75 20.57 6.58
CA PHE A 68 -10.39 19.95 5.30
C PHE A 68 -9.24 18.94 5.48
N MET A 69 -8.24 19.24 6.30
CA MET A 69 -7.19 18.28 6.66
C MET A 69 -7.76 17.05 7.37
N LEU A 70 -8.73 17.22 8.28
CA LEU A 70 -9.42 16.11 8.93
C LEU A 70 -10.24 15.28 7.94
N TRP A 71 -10.94 15.94 7.01
CA TRP A 71 -11.69 15.25 5.97
C TRP A 71 -10.78 14.43 5.05
N PHE A 72 -9.67 15.03 4.61
CA PHE A 72 -8.67 14.34 3.79
C PHE A 72 -7.98 13.21 4.57
N GLY A 73 -7.53 13.48 5.79
CA GLY A 73 -6.71 12.57 6.57
C GLY A 73 -7.46 11.41 7.23
N THR A 74 -8.79 11.49 7.38
CA THR A 74 -9.56 10.49 8.14
C THR A 74 -10.91 10.14 7.49
N GLY A 75 -11.24 10.72 6.33
CA GLY A 75 -12.58 10.56 5.73
C GLY A 75 -13.70 11.29 6.48
N ASN A 76 -13.39 12.23 7.38
CA ASN A 76 -14.39 12.99 8.15
C ASN A 76 -15.13 14.04 7.32
N VAL A 77 -16.16 13.59 6.59
CA VAL A 77 -16.95 14.44 5.69
C VAL A 77 -17.80 15.49 6.43
N VAL A 78 -18.03 15.30 7.73
CA VAL A 78 -18.83 16.21 8.56
C VAL A 78 -18.02 17.44 8.97
N ALA A 79 -16.70 17.31 9.18
CA ALA A 79 -15.87 18.40 9.67
C ALA A 79 -15.93 19.67 8.79
N PRO A 80 -15.74 19.62 7.45
CA PRO A 80 -15.83 20.82 6.61
C PRO A 80 -17.22 21.46 6.63
N VAL A 81 -18.28 20.65 6.72
CA VAL A 81 -19.67 21.13 6.77
C VAL A 81 -19.92 21.89 8.08
N ILE A 82 -19.50 21.34 9.22
CA ILE A 82 -19.64 22.00 10.52
C ILE A 82 -18.79 23.28 10.56
N ALA A 83 -17.55 23.25 10.08
CA ALA A 83 -16.69 24.44 10.09
C ALA A 83 -17.28 25.57 9.24
N TRP A 84 -17.83 25.25 8.06
CA TRP A 84 -18.43 26.24 7.18
C TRP A 84 -19.76 26.77 7.72
N LEU A 85 -20.74 25.89 7.98
CA LEU A 85 -22.06 26.31 8.44
C LEU A 85 -22.01 26.91 9.86
N GLY A 86 -21.17 26.36 10.73
CA GLY A 86 -20.93 26.90 12.06
C GLY A 86 -20.43 28.35 12.01
N ALA A 87 -19.48 28.65 11.11
CA ALA A 87 -19.01 30.02 10.94
C ALA A 87 -20.10 30.97 10.41
N ALA A 88 -20.97 30.50 9.50
CA ALA A 88 -22.11 31.29 9.03
C ALA A 88 -23.11 31.60 10.17
N LEU A 89 -23.39 30.62 11.03
CA LEU A 89 -24.27 30.79 12.20
C LEU A 89 -23.65 31.70 13.26
N VAL A 90 -22.34 31.59 13.52
CA VAL A 90 -21.63 32.48 14.45
C VAL A 90 -21.69 33.92 13.95
N ALA A 91 -21.42 34.15 12.66
CA ALA A 91 -21.54 35.49 12.07
C ALA A 91 -22.97 36.04 12.20
N ALA A 92 -24.00 35.22 12.00
CA ALA A 92 -25.38 35.62 12.19
C ALA A 92 -25.72 35.97 13.64
N GLY A 93 -25.26 35.17 14.61
CA GLY A 93 -25.47 35.41 16.04
C GLY A 93 -24.82 36.71 16.52
N VAL A 94 -23.55 36.95 16.13
CA VAL A 94 -22.83 38.19 16.46
C VAL A 94 -23.53 39.41 15.83
N ALA A 95 -24.07 39.27 14.61
CA ALA A 95 -24.79 40.33 13.91
C ALA A 95 -26.11 40.71 14.59
N GLY A 96 -26.72 39.78 15.35
CA GLY A 96 -27.92 40.05 16.14
C GLY A 96 -27.65 41.00 17.32
N GLY A 97 -26.46 40.92 17.93
CA GLY A 97 -26.05 41.78 19.03
C GLY A 97 -25.44 43.13 18.61
N HIS A 98 -25.01 43.25 17.35
CA HIS A 98 -24.33 44.44 16.83
C HIS A 98 -24.86 44.84 15.43
N PRO A 99 -26.09 45.36 15.33
CA PRO A 99 -26.64 45.78 14.04
C PRO A 99 -25.86 46.98 13.49
N GLN A 100 -24.92 46.72 12.58
CA GLN A 100 -24.20 47.78 11.86
C GLN A 100 -24.97 48.25 10.63
N SER A 101 -24.93 49.56 10.38
CA SER A 101 -25.52 50.25 9.23
C SER A 101 -24.62 50.19 7.99
N ALA A 102 -24.00 49.04 7.70
CA ALA A 102 -23.24 48.87 6.47
C ALA A 102 -24.18 48.99 5.25
N PRO A 103 -23.77 49.65 4.14
CA PRO A 103 -24.58 49.71 2.94
C PRO A 103 -24.97 48.29 2.50
N ARG A 104 -26.27 48.09 2.30
CA ARG A 104 -26.89 46.76 2.14
C ARG A 104 -26.17 45.84 1.14
N PHE A 105 -25.64 46.40 0.05
CA PHE A 105 -25.04 45.64 -1.04
C PHE A 105 -23.51 45.53 -1.01
N VAL A 106 -22.81 46.33 -0.19
CA VAL A 106 -21.33 46.33 -0.19
C VAL A 106 -20.74 44.97 0.21
N PRO A 107 -21.15 44.33 1.33
CA PRO A 107 -20.67 42.99 1.68
C PRO A 107 -20.96 41.94 0.60
N MET A 108 -22.09 42.06 -0.09
CA MET A 108 -22.49 41.17 -1.18
C MET A 108 -21.59 41.33 -2.41
N SER A 109 -21.30 42.56 -2.82
CA SER A 109 -20.39 42.83 -3.95
C SER A 109 -18.98 42.32 -3.68
N VAL A 110 -18.48 42.48 -2.45
CA VAL A 110 -17.18 41.92 -2.04
C VAL A 110 -17.21 40.40 -2.11
N ALA A 111 -18.25 39.76 -1.57
CA ALA A 111 -18.38 38.30 -1.58
C ALA A 111 -18.41 37.73 -3.00
N LEU A 112 -19.21 38.34 -3.89
CA LEU A 112 -19.30 37.94 -5.31
C LEU A 112 -17.97 38.11 -6.04
N THR A 113 -17.20 39.17 -5.72
CA THR A 113 -15.88 39.41 -6.30
C THR A 113 -14.89 38.30 -5.89
N ILE A 114 -14.87 37.92 -4.61
CA ILE A 114 -14.03 36.83 -4.10
C ILE A 114 -14.40 35.49 -4.78
N VAL A 115 -15.69 35.14 -4.81
CA VAL A 115 -16.16 33.91 -5.45
C VAL A 115 -15.85 33.90 -6.95
N GLY A 116 -16.08 35.02 -7.64
CA GLY A 116 -15.75 35.19 -9.06
C GLY A 116 -14.26 35.01 -9.35
N ALA A 117 -13.39 35.59 -8.53
CA ALA A 117 -11.94 35.44 -8.65
C ALA A 117 -11.50 33.97 -8.44
N ILE A 118 -12.04 33.27 -7.44
CA ILE A 118 -11.76 31.85 -7.20
C ILE A 118 -12.22 30.99 -8.38
N ALA A 119 -13.43 31.23 -8.90
CA ALA A 119 -13.97 30.51 -10.04
C ALA A 119 -13.13 30.73 -11.30
N MET A 120 -12.72 31.98 -11.58
CA MET A 120 -11.86 32.32 -12.70
C MET A 120 -10.50 31.62 -12.58
N LEU A 121 -9.87 31.63 -11.40
CA LEU A 121 -8.61 30.92 -11.16
C LEU A 121 -8.75 29.40 -11.40
N ALA A 122 -9.85 28.79 -10.96
CA ALA A 122 -10.12 27.37 -11.19
C ALA A 122 -10.27 27.05 -12.69
N ILE A 123 -10.97 27.89 -13.45
CA ILE A 123 -11.11 27.76 -14.92
C ILE A 123 -9.74 27.90 -15.59
N ILE A 124 -8.96 28.92 -15.26
CA ILE A 124 -7.62 29.13 -15.81
C ILE A 124 -6.73 27.92 -15.54
N ARG A 125 -6.69 27.44 -14.28
CA ARG A 125 -5.92 26.24 -13.92
C ARG A 125 -6.35 25.01 -14.72
N ARG A 126 -7.65 24.81 -14.93
CA ARG A 126 -8.17 23.70 -15.74
C ARG A 126 -7.73 23.80 -17.20
N VAL A 127 -7.83 24.98 -17.81
CA VAL A 127 -7.40 25.20 -19.20
C VAL A 127 -5.90 24.96 -19.35
N LEU A 128 -5.09 25.46 -18.41
CA LEU A 128 -3.65 25.24 -18.39
C LEU A 128 -3.30 23.76 -18.21
N ALA A 129 -4.00 23.05 -17.32
CA ALA A 129 -3.80 21.61 -17.11
C ALA A 129 -4.11 20.77 -18.36
N VAL A 130 -5.18 21.11 -19.09
CA VAL A 130 -5.53 20.45 -20.37
C VAL A 130 -4.44 20.69 -21.41
N ARG A 131 -3.98 21.95 -21.57
CA ARG A 131 -2.91 22.30 -22.50
C ARG A 131 -1.60 21.60 -22.16
N ARG A 132 -1.22 21.56 -20.87
CA ARG A 132 -0.06 20.82 -20.37
C ARG A 132 -0.17 19.33 -20.70
N SER A 133 -1.32 18.71 -20.44
CA SER A 133 -1.55 17.29 -20.71
C SER A 133 -1.41 16.96 -22.20
N ALA A 134 -1.92 17.82 -23.09
CA ALA A 134 -1.78 17.65 -24.53
C ALA A 134 -0.31 17.76 -24.98
N ARG A 135 0.44 18.73 -24.45
CA ARG A 135 1.88 18.89 -24.73
C ARG A 135 2.69 17.69 -24.24
N LEU A 136 2.46 17.25 -23.00
CA LEU A 136 3.15 16.09 -22.42
C LEU A 136 2.88 14.83 -23.24
N ARG A 137 1.61 14.60 -23.64
CA ARG A 137 1.27 13.47 -24.50
C ARG A 137 2.02 13.51 -25.83
N ALA A 138 2.06 14.67 -26.49
CA ALA A 138 2.77 14.81 -27.76
C ALA A 138 4.28 14.57 -27.61
N ALA A 139 4.89 15.11 -26.55
CA ALA A 139 6.30 14.87 -26.25
C ALA A 139 6.59 13.38 -25.98
N ARG A 140 5.77 12.74 -25.12
CA ARG A 140 5.86 11.32 -24.77
C ARG A 140 5.70 10.42 -25.99
N ALA A 141 4.75 10.72 -26.89
CA ALA A 141 4.58 9.98 -28.13
C ALA A 141 5.84 10.01 -29.02
N GLY A 142 6.65 11.07 -28.94
CA GLY A 142 7.90 11.19 -29.70
C GLY A 142 9.05 10.33 -29.16
N TYR A 143 9.19 10.20 -27.83
CA TYR A 143 10.34 9.50 -27.22
C TYR A 143 10.03 8.08 -26.74
N LEU A 144 8.78 7.76 -26.38
CA LEU A 144 8.44 6.49 -25.72
C LEU A 144 8.79 5.24 -26.53
N PRO A 145 8.57 5.17 -27.86
CA PRO A 145 8.94 3.98 -28.62
C PRO A 145 10.43 3.65 -28.50
N VAL A 146 11.30 4.66 -28.61
CA VAL A 146 12.76 4.51 -28.52
C VAL A 146 13.18 4.14 -27.09
N ASP A 147 12.63 4.81 -26.08
CA ASP A 147 12.99 4.55 -24.68
C ASP A 147 12.50 3.16 -24.21
N LEU A 148 11.38 2.67 -24.75
CA LEU A 148 10.89 1.31 -24.49
C LEU A 148 11.78 0.26 -25.15
N GLU A 149 12.22 0.49 -26.39
CA GLU A 149 13.18 -0.40 -27.06
C GLU A 149 14.52 -0.45 -26.30
N ALA A 150 15.03 0.71 -25.88
CA ALA A 150 16.25 0.80 -25.07
C ALA A 150 16.07 0.15 -23.67
N LEU A 151 14.86 0.15 -23.11
CA LEU A 151 14.54 -0.59 -21.88
C LEU A 151 14.64 -2.11 -22.13
N GLU A 152 14.03 -2.63 -23.18
CA GLU A 152 14.08 -4.06 -23.50
C GLU A 152 15.52 -4.56 -23.72
N GLN A 153 16.40 -3.73 -24.31
CA GLN A 153 17.79 -4.09 -24.53
C GLN A 153 18.65 -4.13 -23.25
N ARG A 154 18.28 -3.38 -22.20
CA ARG A 154 19.09 -3.28 -20.96
C ARG A 154 18.63 -4.20 -19.82
N ILE A 155 17.39 -4.68 -19.85
CA ILE A 155 16.86 -5.53 -18.78
C ILE A 155 17.47 -6.94 -18.85
N VAL A 156 17.82 -7.49 -17.69
CA VAL A 156 18.39 -8.86 -17.63
C VAL A 156 17.33 -9.92 -17.90
N PRO A 157 17.68 -11.11 -18.44
CA PRO A 157 16.72 -12.20 -18.61
C PRO A 157 16.04 -12.63 -17.29
N GLU A 158 14.86 -13.23 -17.39
CA GLU A 158 14.18 -13.81 -16.23
C GLU A 158 14.92 -15.07 -15.75
N GLY A 159 15.24 -15.11 -14.46
CA GLY A 159 15.76 -16.30 -13.80
C GLY A 159 14.64 -17.04 -13.08
N THR A 160 14.37 -18.28 -13.49
CA THR A 160 13.30 -19.11 -12.92
C THR A 160 13.79 -20.14 -11.91
N THR A 161 15.11 -20.25 -11.73
CA THR A 161 15.69 -21.23 -10.81
C THR A 161 15.63 -20.74 -9.36
N PRO A 162 15.27 -21.62 -8.41
CA PRO A 162 15.39 -21.32 -6.99
C PRO A 162 16.82 -20.94 -6.63
N ARG A 163 16.94 -20.05 -5.66
CA ARG A 163 18.20 -19.37 -5.33
C ARG A 163 18.39 -19.25 -3.83
N GLU A 164 19.65 -19.14 -3.45
CA GLU A 164 20.07 -19.02 -2.05
C GLU A 164 20.13 -17.54 -1.62
N LEU A 165 19.71 -17.26 -0.38
CA LEU A 165 19.82 -15.92 0.22
C LEU A 165 21.28 -15.59 0.54
N ASP A 166 21.80 -14.45 0.09
CA ASP A 166 23.10 -13.97 0.56
C ASP A 166 23.05 -13.47 2.03
N ASP A 167 24.21 -13.20 2.63
CA ASP A 167 24.30 -12.80 4.04
C ASP A 167 23.56 -11.48 4.34
N THR A 168 23.54 -10.53 3.40
CA THR A 168 22.85 -9.25 3.57
C THR A 168 21.34 -9.45 3.51
N GLN A 169 20.86 -10.24 2.55
CA GLN A 169 19.46 -10.64 2.45
C GLN A 169 19.02 -11.40 3.70
N LEU A 170 19.82 -12.36 4.17
CA LEU A 170 19.53 -13.16 5.36
C LEU A 170 19.41 -12.28 6.61
N ALA A 171 20.26 -11.27 6.76
CA ALA A 171 20.19 -10.33 7.88
C ALA A 171 18.92 -9.47 7.86
N HIS A 172 18.48 -9.02 6.67
CA HIS A 172 17.18 -8.35 6.53
C HIS A 172 16.01 -9.29 6.82
N VAL A 173 16.05 -10.53 6.33
CA VAL A 173 15.01 -11.55 6.60
C VAL A 173 14.93 -11.88 8.08
N LYS A 174 16.06 -11.99 8.79
CA LYS A 174 16.09 -12.21 10.24
C LYS A 174 15.36 -11.11 11.00
N TRP A 175 15.53 -9.85 10.60
CA TRP A 175 14.78 -8.72 11.16
C TRP A 175 13.27 -8.84 10.92
N LEU A 176 12.86 -9.16 9.69
CA LEU A 176 11.44 -9.35 9.33
C LEU A 176 10.79 -10.50 10.10
N LEU A 177 11.49 -11.63 10.23
CA LEU A 177 11.06 -12.77 11.03
C LEU A 177 10.93 -12.40 12.50
N ARG A 178 11.86 -11.61 13.05
CA ARG A 178 11.78 -11.13 14.44
C ARG A 178 10.54 -10.28 14.68
N LEU A 179 10.08 -9.50 13.69
CA LEU A 179 8.80 -8.78 13.76
C LEU A 179 7.60 -9.73 13.71
N GLY A 180 7.61 -10.69 12.79
CA GLY A 180 6.50 -11.62 12.60
C GLY A 180 6.36 -12.65 13.73
N LEU A 181 7.45 -13.08 14.34
CA LEU A 181 7.48 -14.06 15.44
C LEU A 181 7.11 -13.45 16.80
N GLN A 182 6.74 -12.18 16.89
CA GLN A 182 6.20 -11.63 18.13
C GLN A 182 4.82 -12.23 18.45
N PRO A 183 4.43 -12.32 19.73
CA PRO A 183 3.03 -12.54 20.10
C PRO A 183 2.09 -11.60 19.34
N VAL A 184 0.89 -12.07 18.98
CA VAL A 184 -0.01 -11.38 18.04
C VAL A 184 -0.36 -9.97 18.52
N ASP A 185 -0.49 -9.73 19.82
CA ASP A 185 -0.83 -8.45 20.43
C ASP A 185 0.36 -7.48 20.65
N GLN A 186 1.60 -7.93 20.40
CA GLN A 186 2.83 -7.15 20.53
C GLN A 186 3.26 -6.51 19.21
N PHE A 187 3.91 -5.34 19.27
CA PHE A 187 4.26 -4.53 18.10
C PHE A 187 5.64 -3.86 18.28
N ASP A 188 6.57 -4.54 18.94
CA ASP A 188 7.90 -4.01 19.18
C ASP A 188 8.64 -3.85 17.84
N GLY A 189 9.22 -2.67 17.61
CA GLY A 189 9.87 -2.37 16.34
C GLY A 189 8.91 -2.03 15.18
N PHE A 190 7.61 -1.86 15.44
CA PHE A 190 6.67 -1.18 14.52
C PHE A 190 6.54 0.30 14.90
N ASP A 191 6.33 1.17 13.91
CA ASP A 191 6.02 2.58 14.15
C ASP A 191 4.54 2.73 14.53
N ILE A 192 4.26 3.30 15.72
CA ILE A 192 2.88 3.54 16.19
C ILE A 192 2.67 5.05 16.32
N ILE A 193 2.16 5.68 15.26
CA ILE A 193 1.90 7.12 15.21
C ILE A 193 0.40 7.39 15.16
N GLU A 194 -0.24 6.99 14.06
CA GLU A 194 -1.68 7.10 13.82
C GLU A 194 -2.17 5.90 13.01
N GLN A 195 -3.48 5.74 12.80
CA GLN A 195 -4.05 4.54 12.14
C GLN A 195 -4.99 4.86 10.96
N PHE A 196 -4.98 6.08 10.45
CA PHE A 196 -5.79 6.53 9.32
C PHE A 196 -4.94 6.67 8.05
N GLN A 197 -3.74 7.22 8.16
CA GLN A 197 -2.85 7.60 7.06
C GLN A 197 -1.74 6.55 6.83
N PRO A 198 -0.78 6.77 5.90
CA PRO A 198 0.21 5.77 5.51
C PRO A 198 1.14 5.24 6.63
N SER A 199 1.14 5.84 7.82
CA SER A 199 1.90 5.33 8.98
C SER A 199 1.20 4.18 9.71
N ALA A 200 -0.06 3.88 9.36
CA ALA A 200 -0.85 2.85 10.00
C ALA A 200 -0.18 1.46 9.99
N LEU A 201 -0.41 0.69 11.05
CA LEU A 201 0.22 -0.61 11.26
C LEU A 201 -0.08 -1.60 10.13
N ARG A 202 -1.27 -1.53 9.54
CA ARG A 202 -1.69 -2.40 8.43
C ARG A 202 -0.71 -2.38 7.26
N TYR A 203 -0.17 -1.20 6.90
CA TYR A 203 0.76 -1.10 5.77
C TYR A 203 2.12 -1.72 6.11
N GLN A 204 2.61 -1.49 7.33
CA GLN A 204 3.85 -2.08 7.83
C GLN A 204 3.75 -3.62 7.87
N ILE A 205 2.67 -4.16 8.47
CA ILE A 205 2.41 -5.60 8.57
C ILE A 205 2.38 -6.24 7.18
N ASN A 206 1.60 -5.66 6.26
CA ASN A 206 1.45 -6.20 4.91
C ASN A 206 2.79 -6.22 4.16
N HIS A 207 3.62 -5.17 4.25
CA HIS A 207 4.93 -5.18 3.60
C HIS A 207 5.95 -6.15 4.20
N VAL A 208 5.91 -6.36 5.53
CA VAL A 208 6.71 -7.43 6.15
C VAL A 208 6.26 -8.78 5.60
N GLN A 209 4.95 -9.01 5.49
CA GLN A 209 4.44 -10.25 4.93
C GLN A 209 4.83 -10.44 3.47
N TYR A 210 4.73 -9.41 2.61
CA TYR A 210 5.08 -9.54 1.19
C TYR A 210 6.55 -9.94 0.99
N ALA A 211 7.45 -9.35 1.78
CA ALA A 211 8.86 -9.71 1.75
C ALA A 211 9.08 -11.17 2.19
N LEU A 212 8.40 -11.64 3.25
CA LEU A 212 8.47 -13.04 3.68
C LEU A 212 7.84 -14.00 2.68
N ALA A 213 6.77 -13.60 1.98
CA ALA A 213 6.16 -14.39 0.90
C ALA A 213 7.10 -14.57 -0.29
N GLN A 214 7.88 -13.54 -0.66
CA GLN A 214 8.94 -13.66 -1.67
C GLN A 214 10.02 -14.67 -1.24
N VAL A 215 10.45 -14.64 0.03
CA VAL A 215 11.41 -15.61 0.59
C VAL A 215 10.85 -17.03 0.51
N GLN A 216 9.60 -17.20 0.93
CA GLN A 216 8.90 -18.47 0.89
C GLN A 216 8.80 -19.00 -0.54
N ARG A 217 8.49 -18.15 -1.52
CA ARG A 217 8.29 -18.56 -2.91
C ARG A 217 9.58 -18.90 -3.65
N HIS A 218 10.59 -18.03 -3.57
CA HIS A 218 11.72 -18.06 -4.51
C HIS A 218 13.02 -18.63 -3.91
N TYR A 219 13.12 -18.69 -2.58
CA TYR A 219 14.34 -19.12 -1.89
C TYR A 219 14.12 -20.38 -1.07
N THR A 220 12.96 -20.47 -0.41
CA THR A 220 12.66 -21.54 0.55
C THR A 220 11.28 -22.19 0.35
N PRO A 221 10.87 -22.55 -0.89
CA PRO A 221 9.55 -23.14 -1.18
C PRO A 221 9.22 -24.37 -0.34
N ASN A 222 10.21 -25.14 0.08
CA ASN A 222 10.04 -26.35 0.88
C ASN A 222 10.42 -26.16 2.37
N PHE A 223 10.35 -24.93 2.88
CA PHE A 223 10.45 -24.62 4.32
C PHE A 223 9.10 -24.16 4.85
N ARG A 224 8.70 -24.60 6.05
CA ARG A 224 7.55 -24.03 6.77
C ARG A 224 8.04 -23.36 8.04
N GLY A 225 8.14 -24.13 9.13
CA GLY A 225 8.73 -23.72 10.40
C GLY A 225 8.37 -22.30 10.82
N TYR A 226 9.38 -21.58 11.32
CA TYR A 226 9.20 -20.20 11.78
C TYR A 226 8.83 -19.22 10.66
N LEU A 227 9.08 -19.53 9.38
CA LEU A 227 8.74 -18.62 8.27
C LEU A 227 7.23 -18.61 8.02
N SER A 228 6.59 -19.78 8.06
CA SER A 228 5.12 -19.89 8.00
C SER A 228 4.50 -19.31 9.27
N GLU A 229 5.03 -19.63 10.45
CA GLU A 229 4.55 -19.10 11.72
C GLU A 229 4.60 -17.56 11.80
N ALA A 230 5.69 -16.95 11.32
CA ALA A 230 5.82 -15.49 11.26
C ALA A 230 4.75 -14.87 10.36
N GLN A 231 4.48 -15.46 9.19
CA GLN A 231 3.42 -14.98 8.29
C GLN A 231 2.02 -15.15 8.91
N GLU A 232 1.76 -16.26 9.58
CA GLU A 232 0.49 -16.51 10.27
C GLU A 232 0.22 -15.44 11.34
N ARG A 233 1.20 -15.18 12.20
CA ARG A 233 1.09 -14.16 13.26
C ARG A 233 0.94 -12.75 12.69
N LEU A 234 1.58 -12.43 11.56
CA LEU A 234 1.39 -11.15 10.85
C LEU A 234 -0.03 -11.01 10.30
N ILE A 235 -0.60 -12.07 9.72
CA ILE A 235 -1.98 -12.07 9.25
C ILE A 235 -2.96 -11.91 10.44
N GLU A 236 -2.71 -12.61 11.54
CA GLU A 236 -3.53 -12.51 12.75
C GLU A 236 -3.46 -11.12 13.40
N LYS A 237 -2.31 -10.44 13.34
CA LYS A 237 -2.15 -9.04 13.81
C LYS A 237 -3.16 -8.10 13.17
N LEU A 238 -3.61 -8.36 11.94
CA LEU A 238 -4.61 -7.53 11.26
C LEU A 238 -5.95 -7.51 11.99
N THR A 239 -6.28 -8.57 12.74
CA THR A 239 -7.51 -8.70 13.53
C THR A 239 -7.46 -7.96 14.86
N ILE A 240 -6.28 -7.51 15.29
CA ILE A 240 -6.10 -6.79 16.55
C ILE A 240 -6.75 -5.40 16.45
N PRO A 241 -7.60 -5.00 17.42
CA PRO A 241 -8.27 -3.70 17.38
C PRO A 241 -7.34 -2.51 17.15
N LYS A 242 -6.10 -2.57 17.64
CA LYS A 242 -5.09 -1.54 17.41
C LYS A 242 -4.86 -1.25 15.91
N VAL A 243 -5.02 -2.27 15.05
CA VAL A 243 -4.77 -2.20 13.60
C VAL A 243 -6.00 -1.76 12.82
N TRP A 244 -7.21 -2.24 13.14
CA TRP A 244 -8.39 -2.04 12.29
C TRP A 244 -9.48 -1.14 12.89
N LYS A 245 -9.47 -0.84 14.20
CA LYS A 245 -10.58 -0.10 14.86
C LYS A 245 -10.79 1.32 14.32
N TYR A 246 -9.80 1.89 13.60
CA TYR A 246 -9.93 3.17 12.92
C TYR A 246 -11.19 3.22 12.04
N TRP A 247 -11.52 2.08 11.41
CA TRP A 247 -12.63 1.96 10.48
C TRP A 247 -13.99 2.26 11.12
N ARG A 248 -14.14 1.97 12.42
CA ARG A 248 -15.35 2.34 13.18
C ARG A 248 -15.61 3.85 13.09
N LEU A 249 -14.56 4.65 13.26
CA LEU A 249 -14.67 6.10 13.23
C LEU A 249 -14.87 6.60 11.81
N GLU A 250 -14.10 6.07 10.85
CA GLU A 250 -14.24 6.41 9.44
C GLU A 250 -15.66 6.17 8.91
N ARG A 251 -16.26 5.02 9.25
CA ARG A 251 -17.65 4.72 8.91
C ARG A 251 -18.64 5.64 9.59
N LEU A 252 -18.40 5.99 10.85
CA LEU A 252 -19.29 6.83 11.62
C LEU A 252 -19.36 8.25 11.03
N TRP A 253 -18.23 8.92 10.82
CA TRP A 253 -18.27 10.29 10.29
C TRP A 253 -18.32 10.35 8.76
N GLY A 254 -17.84 9.33 8.05
CA GLY A 254 -17.68 9.33 6.60
C GLY A 254 -18.93 8.86 5.87
N ARG A 255 -19.67 7.94 6.49
CA ARG A 255 -20.90 7.33 5.96
C ARG A 255 -22.09 7.41 6.91
N LEU A 256 -21.95 8.08 8.07
CA LEU A 256 -23.01 8.22 9.08
C LEU A 256 -23.60 6.85 9.51
N SER A 257 -22.75 5.82 9.54
CA SER A 257 -23.16 4.44 9.79
C SER A 257 -22.52 3.86 11.04
N THR A 258 -23.32 3.13 11.82
CA THR A 258 -22.85 2.35 12.98
C THR A 258 -22.55 0.89 12.64
N HIS A 259 -22.65 0.52 11.36
CA HIS A 259 -22.20 -0.76 10.84
C HIS A 259 -20.83 -0.56 10.17
N TYR A 260 -19.80 -1.13 10.81
CA TYR A 260 -18.39 -0.90 10.50
C TYR A 260 -17.61 -2.20 10.35
N ASP A 261 -18.20 -3.16 9.63
CA ASP A 261 -17.45 -4.31 9.14
C ASP A 261 -16.21 -3.82 8.37
N PRO A 262 -14.98 -4.15 8.82
CA PRO A 262 -13.76 -3.66 8.20
C PRO A 262 -13.43 -4.34 6.88
N ALA A 263 -14.05 -5.48 6.56
CA ALA A 263 -13.87 -6.18 5.30
C ALA A 263 -15.17 -6.29 4.48
N GLY A 264 -16.17 -5.45 4.77
CA GLY A 264 -17.43 -5.40 4.02
C GLY A 264 -17.46 -4.32 2.94
N PHE A 265 -17.82 -3.09 3.31
CA PHE A 265 -18.00 -1.97 2.38
C PHE A 265 -16.77 -1.06 2.40
N GLU A 266 -16.20 -0.73 1.23
CA GLU A 266 -14.99 0.11 1.09
C GLU A 266 -13.75 -0.49 1.80
N ASN A 267 -12.94 0.34 2.47
CA ASN A 267 -11.76 -0.05 3.23
C ASN A 267 -10.73 -0.89 2.43
N ILE A 268 -10.51 -0.55 1.15
CA ILE A 268 -9.58 -1.29 0.28
C ILE A 268 -8.15 -1.33 0.84
N MET A 269 -7.76 -0.39 1.70
CA MET A 269 -6.47 -0.41 2.40
C MET A 269 -6.31 -1.58 3.37
N LEU A 270 -7.41 -2.18 3.83
CA LEU A 270 -7.37 -3.42 4.58
C LEU A 270 -7.56 -4.60 3.63
N THR A 271 -8.68 -4.68 2.91
CA THR A 271 -9.03 -5.86 2.11
C THR A 271 -8.07 -6.09 0.94
N GLY A 272 -7.73 -5.04 0.19
CA GLY A 272 -6.87 -5.14 -0.97
C GLY A 272 -5.41 -5.39 -0.61
N TRP A 273 -4.91 -4.81 0.47
CA TRP A 273 -3.54 -5.05 0.89
C TRP A 273 -3.39 -6.42 1.55
N SER A 274 -4.24 -6.72 2.54
CA SER A 274 -4.13 -7.95 3.30
C SER A 274 -4.63 -9.18 2.54
N GLY A 275 -5.48 -9.01 1.51
CA GLY A 275 -5.87 -10.10 0.63
C GLY A 275 -4.67 -10.72 -0.09
N ILE A 276 -3.71 -9.90 -0.55
CA ILE A 276 -2.43 -10.42 -1.09
C ILE A 276 -1.72 -11.29 -0.06
N CYS A 277 -1.71 -10.89 1.21
CA CYS A 277 -1.07 -11.67 2.27
C CYS A 277 -1.72 -13.04 2.47
N LEU A 278 -3.06 -13.07 2.54
CA LEU A 278 -3.84 -14.29 2.69
C LEU A 278 -3.59 -15.25 1.52
N ASN A 279 -3.68 -14.72 0.29
CA ASN A 279 -3.60 -15.52 -0.92
C ASN A 279 -2.19 -16.06 -1.14
N THR A 280 -1.16 -15.23 -0.99
CA THR A 280 0.24 -15.67 -1.17
C THR A 280 0.68 -16.65 -0.09
N TYR A 281 0.23 -16.50 1.16
CA TYR A 281 0.46 -17.49 2.21
C TYR A 281 -0.20 -18.83 1.87
N SER A 282 -1.50 -18.83 1.53
CA SER A 282 -2.21 -20.06 1.16
C SER A 282 -1.60 -20.73 -0.07
N ALA A 283 -1.26 -19.96 -1.12
CA ALA A 283 -0.62 -20.48 -2.32
C ALA A 283 0.72 -21.13 -2.01
N ASN A 284 1.61 -20.43 -1.30
CA ASN A 284 2.98 -20.91 -1.06
C ASN A 284 3.07 -22.05 -0.06
N THR A 285 2.13 -22.14 0.90
CA THR A 285 2.19 -23.14 1.97
C THR A 285 1.28 -24.33 1.73
N GLY A 286 0.19 -24.16 0.97
CA GLY A 286 -0.91 -25.11 0.88
C GLY A 286 -1.81 -25.14 2.12
N SER A 287 -1.60 -24.23 3.08
CA SER A 287 -2.34 -24.17 4.35
C SER A 287 -3.76 -23.63 4.16
N ASP A 288 -4.72 -24.29 4.83
CA ASP A 288 -6.12 -23.88 4.90
C ASP A 288 -6.44 -22.99 6.10
N ARG A 289 -5.43 -22.62 6.91
CA ARG A 289 -5.57 -21.85 8.16
C ARG A 289 -6.47 -20.62 8.01
N PHE A 290 -6.36 -19.89 6.90
CA PHE A 290 -7.12 -18.66 6.64
C PHE A 290 -8.21 -18.81 5.57
N VAL A 291 -8.50 -20.04 5.16
CA VAL A 291 -9.48 -20.38 4.12
C VAL A 291 -10.84 -20.73 4.75
N GLY A 292 -10.81 -21.46 5.87
CA GLY A 292 -12.01 -21.91 6.57
C GLY A 292 -12.96 -20.77 7.02
N PRO A 293 -14.27 -21.05 7.19
CA PRO A 293 -15.23 -20.04 7.64
C PRO A 293 -14.82 -19.37 8.96
N GLY A 294 -14.74 -18.04 8.96
CA GLY A 294 -14.44 -17.25 10.16
C GLY A 294 -13.03 -17.40 10.71
N ALA A 295 -12.06 -17.79 9.87
CA ALA A 295 -10.65 -17.89 10.24
C ALA A 295 -10.05 -16.57 10.76
N LEU A 296 -10.64 -15.42 10.40
CA LEU A 296 -10.28 -14.11 10.90
C LEU A 296 -11.48 -13.50 11.63
N GLU A 297 -11.30 -13.16 12.90
CA GLU A 297 -12.34 -12.56 13.73
C GLU A 297 -11.98 -11.11 14.12
N PHE A 298 -12.72 -10.14 13.59
CA PHE A 298 -12.58 -8.72 13.88
C PHE A 298 -13.62 -8.32 14.93
N GLY A 299 -13.23 -8.34 16.20
CA GLY A 299 -14.12 -8.03 17.33
C GLY A 299 -13.63 -6.88 18.22
N LEU A 300 -14.57 -6.15 18.82
CA LEU A 300 -14.32 -5.18 19.89
C LEU A 300 -14.85 -5.65 21.25
N GLY A 301 -14.95 -6.98 21.45
CA GLY A 301 -15.50 -7.60 22.67
C GLY A 301 -17.03 -7.61 22.78
N ASN A 302 -17.74 -7.11 21.77
CA ASN A 302 -19.21 -7.20 21.67
C ASN A 302 -19.58 -8.19 20.57
N ALA A 303 -20.23 -9.31 20.93
CA ALA A 303 -20.62 -10.36 19.98
C ALA A 303 -21.51 -9.85 18.82
N ARG A 304 -22.29 -8.78 19.00
CA ARG A 304 -23.10 -8.16 17.93
C ARG A 304 -22.26 -7.28 16.97
N LYS A 305 -20.98 -7.06 17.29
CA LYS A 305 -20.01 -6.25 16.56
C LYS A 305 -18.70 -7.04 16.38
N THR A 306 -18.86 -8.33 16.12
CA THR A 306 -17.81 -9.26 15.74
C THR A 306 -18.04 -9.63 14.28
N TYR A 307 -17.04 -9.39 13.43
CA TYR A 307 -17.10 -9.64 11.99
C TYR A 307 -16.15 -10.77 11.64
N ARG A 308 -16.65 -11.78 10.95
CA ARG A 308 -15.92 -13.02 10.66
C ARG A 308 -15.63 -13.11 9.18
N HIS A 309 -14.36 -13.31 8.86
CA HIS A 309 -13.85 -13.33 7.50
C HIS A 309 -12.82 -14.44 7.31
N ASN A 310 -12.38 -14.58 6.07
CA ASN A 310 -11.39 -15.53 5.58
C ASN A 310 -10.91 -15.03 4.19
N ALA A 311 -10.01 -15.76 3.55
CA ALA A 311 -9.51 -15.43 2.22
C ALA A 311 -10.64 -15.26 1.18
N HIS A 312 -11.64 -16.13 1.19
CA HIS A 312 -12.78 -16.08 0.25
C HIS A 312 -13.62 -14.81 0.42
N SER A 313 -14.07 -14.52 1.65
CA SER A 313 -14.88 -13.33 1.95
C SER A 313 -14.13 -12.01 1.72
N PHE A 314 -12.80 -11.99 1.88
CA PHE A 314 -11.97 -10.86 1.48
C PHE A 314 -12.04 -10.62 -0.04
N ASN A 315 -11.89 -11.68 -0.84
CA ASN A 315 -12.01 -11.57 -2.29
C ASN A 315 -13.45 -11.22 -2.73
N GLU A 316 -14.47 -11.83 -2.13
CA GLU A 316 -15.88 -11.50 -2.40
C GLU A 316 -16.18 -10.02 -2.14
N SER A 317 -15.64 -9.48 -1.03
CA SER A 317 -15.74 -8.07 -0.70
C SER A 317 -15.10 -7.18 -1.77
N LEU A 318 -13.89 -7.52 -2.23
CA LEU A 318 -13.22 -6.79 -3.31
C LEU A 318 -14.05 -6.82 -4.60
N MET A 319 -14.49 -8.02 -5.02
CA MET A 319 -15.30 -8.20 -6.22
C MET A 319 -16.61 -7.40 -6.16
N TRP A 320 -17.30 -7.44 -5.01
CA TRP A 320 -18.55 -6.70 -4.81
C TRP A 320 -18.35 -5.19 -4.86
N ASN A 321 -17.29 -4.66 -4.23
CA ASN A 321 -17.00 -3.22 -4.25
C ASN A 321 -16.54 -2.75 -5.64
N PHE A 322 -15.76 -3.56 -6.37
CA PHE A 322 -15.37 -3.27 -7.74
C PHE A 322 -16.57 -3.27 -8.69
N ASP A 323 -17.45 -4.27 -8.61
CA ASP A 323 -18.64 -4.38 -9.45
C ASP A 323 -19.63 -3.23 -9.22
N ARG A 324 -19.89 -2.91 -7.94
CA ARG A 324 -20.78 -1.81 -7.57
C ARG A 324 -20.25 -0.44 -7.99
N SER A 325 -18.94 -0.28 -8.07
CA SER A 325 -18.35 0.99 -8.46
C SER A 325 -18.56 1.24 -9.96
N PRO A 326 -19.18 2.38 -10.36
CA PRO A 326 -19.39 2.69 -11.78
C PRO A 326 -18.10 2.78 -12.61
N GLN A 327 -16.95 2.93 -11.96
CA GLN A 327 -15.64 3.02 -12.60
C GLN A 327 -14.72 1.86 -12.24
N THR A 328 -15.21 0.84 -11.54
CA THR A 328 -14.42 -0.32 -11.10
C THR A 328 -13.15 0.11 -10.34
N VAL A 329 -13.28 1.18 -9.56
CA VAL A 329 -12.31 1.65 -8.55
C VAL A 329 -13.09 2.22 -7.37
N PHE A 330 -12.66 1.99 -6.14
CA PHE A 330 -13.44 2.40 -4.97
C PHE A 330 -12.59 2.93 -3.82
N ALA A 331 -13.30 3.50 -2.84
CA ALA A 331 -12.71 4.31 -1.80
C ALA A 331 -11.87 3.48 -0.80
N CYS A 332 -10.77 4.10 -0.39
CA CYS A 332 -9.92 3.70 0.72
C CYS A 332 -10.65 4.11 2.01
N GLU A 333 -10.45 5.33 2.46
CA GLU A 333 -11.28 6.01 3.44
C GLU A 333 -12.56 6.51 2.76
N PRO A 334 -13.68 6.70 3.50
CA PRO A 334 -14.92 7.18 2.92
C PRO A 334 -14.74 8.43 2.06
N ASN A 335 -15.25 8.34 0.83
CA ASN A 335 -15.16 9.33 -0.24
C ASN A 335 -13.79 9.52 -0.91
N TRP A 336 -12.67 8.96 -0.42
CA TRP A 336 -11.38 9.12 -1.09
C TRP A 336 -10.93 7.84 -1.80
N THR A 337 -10.92 7.88 -3.13
CA THR A 337 -10.44 6.77 -3.97
C THR A 337 -8.98 6.99 -4.33
N TYR A 338 -8.11 6.04 -3.99
CA TYR A 338 -6.65 6.11 -4.20
C TYR A 338 -6.19 5.13 -5.27
N ALA A 339 -5.31 5.59 -6.17
CA ALA A 339 -4.73 4.76 -7.22
C ALA A 339 -3.92 3.60 -6.64
N ALA A 340 -3.02 3.88 -5.70
CA ALA A 340 -2.20 2.84 -5.06
C ALA A 340 -3.08 1.75 -4.44
N CYS A 341 -4.04 2.10 -3.59
CA CYS A 341 -4.89 1.12 -2.92
C CYS A 341 -5.69 0.24 -3.90
N ASN A 342 -6.17 0.81 -5.00
CA ASN A 342 -6.89 0.07 -6.03
C ASN A 342 -5.98 -0.88 -6.83
N ILE A 343 -4.72 -0.50 -7.08
CA ILE A 343 -3.72 -1.39 -7.68
C ILE A 343 -3.45 -2.60 -6.77
N TYR A 344 -3.33 -2.38 -5.45
CA TYR A 344 -3.15 -3.47 -4.49
C TYR A 344 -4.38 -4.38 -4.43
N GLY A 345 -5.59 -3.81 -4.44
CA GLY A 345 -6.82 -4.60 -4.53
C GLY A 345 -6.89 -5.48 -5.78
N LEU A 346 -6.40 -4.98 -6.92
CA LEU A 346 -6.32 -5.79 -8.13
C LEU A 346 -5.29 -6.93 -8.02
N ASN A 347 -4.13 -6.66 -7.42
CA ASN A 347 -3.13 -7.71 -7.13
C ASN A 347 -3.66 -8.74 -6.11
N SER A 348 -4.55 -8.33 -5.21
CA SER A 348 -5.25 -9.26 -4.33
C SER A 348 -6.16 -10.20 -5.12
N VAL A 349 -6.94 -9.69 -6.08
CA VAL A 349 -7.77 -10.55 -6.94
C VAL A 349 -6.90 -11.48 -7.80
N ALA A 350 -5.80 -10.98 -8.35
CA ALA A 350 -4.86 -11.78 -9.14
C ALA A 350 -4.21 -12.91 -8.32
N SER A 351 -3.75 -12.60 -7.10
CA SER A 351 -3.18 -13.62 -6.19
C SER A 351 -4.22 -14.60 -5.69
N TYR A 352 -5.49 -14.19 -5.56
CA TYR A 352 -6.59 -15.10 -5.27
C TYR A 352 -6.79 -16.12 -6.40
N ASP A 353 -6.79 -15.66 -7.65
CA ASP A 353 -6.86 -16.53 -8.82
C ASP A 353 -5.71 -17.55 -8.85
N ALA A 354 -4.49 -17.09 -8.57
CA ALA A 354 -3.31 -17.96 -8.48
C ALA A 354 -3.39 -18.99 -7.34
N ALA A 355 -3.91 -18.59 -6.17
CA ALA A 355 -4.01 -19.44 -4.98
C ALA A 355 -5.11 -20.50 -5.09
N PHE A 356 -6.25 -20.16 -5.71
CA PHE A 356 -7.45 -20.98 -5.68
C PHE A 356 -7.92 -21.47 -7.05
N GLY A 357 -7.16 -21.20 -8.12
CA GLY A 357 -7.46 -21.65 -9.48
C GLY A 357 -8.70 -20.99 -10.09
N THR A 358 -9.03 -19.77 -9.67
CA THR A 358 -10.15 -18.98 -10.20
C THR A 358 -9.70 -18.05 -11.34
N ARG A 359 -10.65 -17.31 -11.93
CA ARG A 359 -10.41 -16.34 -13.02
C ARG A 359 -11.17 -15.03 -12.82
N HIS A 360 -11.29 -14.58 -11.57
CA HIS A 360 -12.03 -13.37 -11.22
C HIS A 360 -11.42 -12.11 -11.84
N LEU A 361 -10.09 -12.07 -11.97
CA LEU A 361 -9.36 -10.95 -12.55
C LEU A 361 -9.83 -10.65 -13.99
N GLU A 362 -10.15 -11.67 -14.78
CA GLU A 362 -10.57 -11.50 -16.18
C GLU A 362 -11.73 -10.52 -16.32
N SER A 363 -12.71 -10.60 -15.41
CA SER A 363 -13.88 -9.72 -15.39
C SER A 363 -13.53 -8.26 -15.05
N LEU A 364 -12.41 -8.01 -14.38
CA LEU A 364 -11.98 -6.68 -13.94
C LEU A 364 -11.01 -6.00 -14.91
N ARG A 365 -10.29 -6.74 -15.77
CA ARG A 365 -9.15 -6.18 -16.54
C ARG A 365 -9.52 -4.93 -17.35
N GLU A 366 -10.50 -5.01 -18.24
CA GLU A 366 -10.87 -3.84 -19.05
C GLU A 366 -11.62 -2.75 -18.25
N PRO A 367 -12.62 -3.10 -17.41
CA PRO A 367 -13.31 -2.09 -16.60
C PRO A 367 -12.39 -1.30 -15.66
N PHE A 368 -11.45 -1.98 -15.00
CA PHE A 368 -10.48 -1.35 -14.11
C PHE A 368 -9.51 -0.45 -14.88
N LEU A 369 -8.98 -0.90 -16.02
CA LEU A 369 -8.06 -0.08 -16.84
C LEU A 369 -8.76 1.18 -17.38
N ARG A 370 -10.03 1.06 -17.77
CA ARG A 370 -10.87 2.22 -18.10
C ARG A 370 -11.04 3.15 -16.90
N GLY A 371 -11.35 2.59 -15.73
CA GLY A 371 -11.43 3.32 -14.46
C GLY A 371 -10.16 4.11 -14.15
N MET A 372 -9.00 3.47 -14.27
CA MET A 372 -7.69 4.11 -14.12
C MET A 372 -7.51 5.26 -15.12
N ARG A 373 -7.75 5.03 -16.42
CA ARG A 373 -7.58 6.05 -17.46
C ARG A 373 -8.51 7.25 -17.30
N GLU A 374 -9.76 7.03 -16.89
CA GLU A 374 -10.77 8.08 -16.76
C GLU A 374 -10.71 8.81 -15.41
N GLU A 375 -10.39 8.09 -14.33
CA GLU A 375 -10.50 8.61 -12.97
C GLU A 375 -9.16 8.81 -12.26
N LEU A 376 -8.12 8.05 -12.60
CA LEU A 376 -6.87 8.02 -11.82
C LEU A 376 -5.61 8.27 -12.67
N MET A 377 -5.78 8.71 -13.92
CA MET A 377 -4.70 9.16 -14.79
C MET A 377 -5.05 10.47 -15.48
N THR A 378 -4.05 11.32 -15.70
CA THR A 378 -4.21 12.48 -16.56
C THR A 378 -4.19 12.04 -18.02
N PRO A 379 -4.75 12.83 -18.95
CA PRO A 379 -4.63 12.56 -20.38
C PRO A 379 -3.17 12.49 -20.86
N GLY A 380 -2.24 13.09 -20.13
CA GLY A 380 -0.80 13.01 -20.39
C GLY A 380 -0.15 11.69 -19.93
N GLY A 381 -0.84 10.87 -19.14
CA GLY A 381 -0.32 9.63 -18.56
C GLY A 381 0.28 9.79 -17.15
N GLU A 382 0.04 10.92 -16.48
CA GLU A 382 0.43 11.09 -15.06
C GLU A 382 -0.57 10.37 -14.16
N ILE A 383 -0.08 9.71 -13.11
CA ILE A 383 -0.96 9.08 -12.11
C ILE A 383 -1.57 10.17 -11.23
N VAL A 384 -2.88 10.13 -11.06
CA VAL A 384 -3.61 10.94 -10.08
C VAL A 384 -3.67 10.13 -8.78
N PRO A 385 -2.98 10.53 -7.70
CA PRO A 385 -2.83 9.70 -6.50
C PRO A 385 -4.17 9.37 -5.85
N PHE A 386 -5.07 10.35 -5.80
CA PHE A 386 -6.40 10.18 -5.22
C PHE A 386 -7.42 11.16 -5.78
N ARG A 387 -8.69 10.83 -5.58
CA ARG A 387 -9.84 11.62 -6.03
C ARG A 387 -11.01 11.48 -5.06
N SER A 388 -11.71 12.58 -4.83
CA SER A 388 -12.96 12.59 -4.04
C SER A 388 -14.13 12.02 -4.84
N ASP A 389 -14.88 11.12 -4.24
CA ASP A 389 -16.07 10.51 -4.83
C ASP A 389 -17.28 11.42 -4.83
N TYR A 390 -17.37 12.34 -3.87
CA TYR A 390 -18.46 13.32 -3.82
C TYR A 390 -18.25 14.44 -4.82
N THR A 391 -17.04 15.00 -4.87
CA THR A 391 -16.75 16.24 -5.61
C THR A 391 -16.05 16.00 -6.95
N GLY A 392 -15.30 14.90 -7.10
CA GLY A 392 -14.41 14.66 -8.24
C GLY A 392 -13.08 15.43 -8.17
N VAL A 393 -12.83 16.17 -7.09
CA VAL A 393 -11.59 16.93 -6.89
C VAL A 393 -10.42 15.99 -6.58
N SER A 394 -9.26 16.29 -7.15
CA SER A 394 -7.96 15.71 -6.82
C SER A 394 -7.00 16.79 -6.37
N ILE A 395 -6.14 16.48 -5.40
CA ILE A 395 -5.08 17.40 -4.94
C ILE A 395 -3.74 16.86 -5.47
N PRO A 396 -2.88 17.70 -6.08
CA PRO A 396 -1.56 17.24 -6.52
C PRO A 396 -0.70 16.92 -5.28
N PHE A 397 -0.37 15.63 -5.08
CA PHE A 397 0.51 15.18 -4.00
C PHE A 397 1.40 14.02 -4.49
N GLY A 398 2.64 13.91 -4.00
CA GLY A 398 3.51 12.74 -4.25
C GLY A 398 3.99 12.51 -5.71
N GLY A 399 3.98 13.54 -6.56
CA GLY A 399 4.03 13.42 -8.03
C GLY A 399 5.00 12.40 -8.63
N ASP A 400 6.28 12.43 -8.25
CA ASP A 400 7.30 11.65 -8.96
C ASP A 400 7.41 10.20 -8.44
N VAL A 401 7.30 9.98 -7.13
CA VAL A 401 7.42 8.64 -6.53
C VAL A 401 6.26 7.72 -6.95
N MET A 402 5.11 8.30 -7.27
CA MET A 402 3.92 7.56 -7.74
C MET A 402 4.16 6.84 -9.07
N TYR A 403 5.05 7.34 -9.93
CA TYR A 403 5.38 6.63 -11.17
C TYR A 403 6.06 5.30 -10.89
N PHE A 404 7.07 5.29 -10.03
CA PHE A 404 7.80 4.06 -9.68
C PHE A 404 6.90 3.08 -8.92
N GLN A 405 6.09 3.59 -7.99
CA GLN A 405 5.15 2.74 -7.25
C GLN A 405 4.09 2.13 -8.18
N ALA A 406 3.47 2.92 -9.05
CA ALA A 406 2.49 2.39 -9.99
C ALA A 406 3.14 1.41 -10.98
N ALA A 407 4.34 1.72 -11.50
CA ALA A 407 5.05 0.84 -12.43
C ALA A 407 5.33 -0.53 -11.80
N GLY A 408 5.96 -0.59 -10.61
CA GLY A 408 6.28 -1.86 -9.96
C GLY A 408 5.03 -2.67 -9.58
N TRP A 409 3.98 -2.01 -9.06
CA TRP A 409 2.80 -2.71 -8.55
C TRP A 409 1.76 -3.05 -9.63
N LEU A 410 1.77 -2.38 -10.79
CA LEU A 410 0.94 -2.76 -11.95
C LEU A 410 1.57 -3.86 -12.79
N ALA A 411 2.88 -4.11 -12.68
CA ALA A 411 3.60 -5.08 -13.51
C ALA A 411 2.91 -6.47 -13.58
N PRO A 412 2.38 -7.04 -12.49
CA PRO A 412 1.72 -8.35 -12.55
C PRO A 412 0.49 -8.39 -13.46
N VAL A 413 -0.28 -7.30 -13.53
CA VAL A 413 -1.63 -7.31 -14.10
C VAL A 413 -1.72 -6.54 -15.42
N TYR A 414 -0.91 -5.50 -15.58
CA TYR A 414 -0.81 -4.65 -16.77
C TYR A 414 0.66 -4.37 -17.12
N PRO A 415 1.42 -5.38 -17.57
CA PRO A 415 2.86 -5.24 -17.82
C PRO A 415 3.20 -4.16 -18.86
N GLU A 416 2.34 -3.91 -19.84
CA GLU A 416 2.55 -2.85 -20.83
C GLU A 416 2.42 -1.45 -20.23
N VAL A 417 1.38 -1.23 -19.41
CA VAL A 417 1.18 0.05 -18.71
C VAL A 417 2.31 0.27 -17.71
N ALA A 418 2.71 -0.79 -17.01
CA ALA A 418 3.82 -0.78 -16.07
C ALA A 418 5.15 -0.38 -16.75
N ARG A 419 5.50 -1.00 -17.89
CA ARG A 419 6.69 -0.64 -18.69
C ARG A 419 6.64 0.80 -19.19
N MET A 420 5.49 1.26 -19.67
CA MET A 420 5.32 2.66 -20.07
C MET A 420 5.58 3.61 -18.89
N LEU A 421 5.01 3.34 -17.71
CA LEU A 421 5.23 4.16 -16.53
C LEU A 421 6.69 4.14 -16.07
N TRP A 422 7.36 2.98 -16.13
CA TRP A 422 8.79 2.86 -15.84
C TRP A 422 9.64 3.68 -16.80
N ALA A 423 9.36 3.61 -18.12
CA ALA A 423 10.08 4.38 -19.13
C ALA A 423 9.90 5.89 -18.93
N ILE A 424 8.67 6.36 -18.64
CA ILE A 424 8.41 7.76 -18.29
C ILE A 424 9.21 8.17 -17.06
N ALA A 425 9.22 7.34 -16.01
CA ALA A 425 9.93 7.65 -14.77
C ALA A 425 11.45 7.73 -15.00
N CYS A 426 12.01 6.79 -15.76
CA CYS A 426 13.42 6.81 -16.17
C CYS A 426 13.78 8.10 -16.92
N ARG A 427 12.95 8.49 -17.89
CA ARG A 427 13.21 9.65 -18.75
C ARG A 427 13.02 10.97 -18.01
N GLU A 428 11.88 11.16 -17.36
CA GLU A 428 11.44 12.47 -16.88
C GLU A 428 11.84 12.73 -15.43
N VAL A 429 11.88 11.69 -14.59
CA VAL A 429 12.20 11.82 -13.16
C VAL A 429 13.68 11.55 -12.92
N LEU A 430 14.17 10.38 -13.32
CA LEU A 430 15.58 10.00 -13.12
C LEU A 430 16.51 10.69 -14.12
N LYS A 431 15.97 11.20 -15.24
CA LYS A 431 16.74 11.84 -16.32
C LYS A 431 17.95 11.00 -16.71
N ILE A 432 17.72 9.71 -16.95
CA ILE A 432 18.82 8.73 -17.15
C ILE A 432 19.75 9.11 -18.30
N HIS A 433 19.22 9.77 -19.34
CA HIS A 433 20.00 10.20 -20.50
C HIS A 433 20.82 11.48 -20.25
N ASP A 434 20.51 12.22 -19.19
CA ASP A 434 21.21 13.44 -18.78
C ASP A 434 22.14 13.19 -17.57
N GLY A 435 22.37 11.92 -17.20
CA GLY A 435 23.16 11.56 -16.01
C GLY A 435 22.50 11.91 -14.68
N GLY A 436 21.18 12.14 -14.65
CA GLY A 436 20.46 12.62 -13.47
C GLY A 436 20.21 11.57 -12.38
N LEU A 437 20.50 10.29 -12.63
CA LEU A 437 20.14 9.18 -11.76
C LEU A 437 20.68 9.34 -10.34
N GLU A 438 21.99 9.49 -10.19
CA GLU A 438 22.65 9.58 -8.88
C GLU A 438 22.23 10.86 -8.14
N ALA A 439 22.07 11.98 -8.85
CA ALA A 439 21.61 13.24 -8.28
C ALA A 439 20.17 13.14 -7.73
N TYR A 440 19.27 12.46 -8.46
CA TYR A 440 17.92 12.21 -7.99
C TYR A 440 17.91 11.26 -6.79
N LEU A 441 18.66 10.16 -6.85
CA LEU A 441 18.75 9.19 -5.75
C LEU A 441 19.40 9.76 -4.48
N ALA A 442 20.26 10.78 -4.59
CA ALA A 442 20.80 11.48 -3.42
C ALA A 442 19.71 12.26 -2.67
N LYS A 443 18.72 12.83 -3.38
CA LYS A 443 17.64 13.62 -2.78
C LYS A 443 16.29 13.39 -3.48
N PRO A 444 15.71 12.18 -3.33
CA PRO A 444 14.44 11.84 -3.96
C PRO A 444 13.29 12.45 -3.16
N PHE A 445 12.08 11.95 -3.33
CA PHE A 445 10.99 12.24 -2.40
C PHE A 445 11.39 11.86 -0.96
N MET A 446 11.63 12.88 -0.12
CA MET A 446 12.31 12.70 1.16
C MET A 446 11.41 12.15 2.28
N LEU A 447 10.09 12.32 2.19
CA LEU A 447 9.19 11.92 3.27
C LEU A 447 9.05 10.39 3.32
N ASP A 448 9.37 9.81 4.47
CA ASP A 448 9.08 8.43 4.80
C ASP A 448 7.59 8.30 5.18
N SER A 449 6.84 7.56 4.39
CA SER A 449 5.39 7.42 4.59
C SER A 449 5.02 6.71 5.89
N GLY A 450 5.91 5.87 6.43
CA GLY A 450 5.64 5.05 7.60
C GLY A 450 5.89 5.76 8.94
N ASN A 451 6.71 6.81 8.96
CA ASN A 451 7.00 7.55 10.20
C ASN A 451 7.11 9.07 10.05
N TYR A 452 6.84 9.61 8.85
CA TYR A 452 6.88 11.02 8.49
C TYR A 452 8.24 11.72 8.66
N ARG A 453 9.33 10.96 8.84
CA ARG A 453 10.69 11.52 8.89
C ARG A 453 11.19 11.80 7.47
N SER A 454 12.11 12.74 7.35
CA SER A 454 12.74 13.08 6.08
C SER A 454 13.98 12.20 5.87
N THR A 455 13.83 11.03 5.25
CA THR A 455 14.91 10.04 5.05
C THR A 455 15.20 9.74 3.58
N GLY A 456 14.25 9.94 2.67
CA GLY A 456 14.32 9.50 1.26
C GLY A 456 14.28 7.99 1.07
N MET A 457 14.23 7.21 2.16
CA MET A 457 14.36 5.76 2.14
C MET A 457 13.18 5.10 1.43
N TYR A 458 11.96 5.55 1.71
CA TYR A 458 10.75 5.04 1.05
C TYR A 458 10.87 5.12 -0.48
N ALA A 459 11.26 6.29 -1.01
CA ALA A 459 11.37 6.49 -2.45
C ALA A 459 12.45 5.60 -3.07
N ARG A 460 13.63 5.47 -2.44
CA ARG A 460 14.69 4.57 -2.91
C ARG A 460 14.24 3.10 -2.86
N GLY A 461 13.52 2.69 -1.83
CA GLY A 461 12.94 1.34 -1.71
C GLY A 461 11.92 1.03 -2.81
N VAL A 462 11.02 1.96 -3.12
CA VAL A 462 10.08 1.83 -4.25
C VAL A 462 10.82 1.69 -5.58
N ILE A 463 11.84 2.53 -5.82
CA ILE A 463 12.64 2.50 -7.05
C ILE A 463 13.41 1.19 -7.17
N LEU A 464 14.02 0.73 -6.07
CA LEU A 464 14.73 -0.54 -6.02
C LEU A 464 13.81 -1.71 -6.37
N LEU A 465 12.64 -1.80 -5.72
CA LEU A 465 11.67 -2.87 -5.99
C LEU A 465 11.22 -2.87 -7.46
N ALA A 466 10.84 -1.70 -7.99
CA ALA A 466 10.40 -1.59 -9.38
C ALA A 466 11.54 -1.94 -10.36
N ALA A 467 12.75 -1.42 -10.16
CA ALA A 467 13.91 -1.71 -10.99
C ALA A 467 14.23 -3.22 -11.00
N ARG A 468 14.21 -3.86 -9.82
CA ARG A 468 14.43 -5.31 -9.68
C ARG A 468 13.35 -6.12 -10.41
N GLU A 469 12.08 -5.73 -10.27
CA GLU A 469 10.96 -6.40 -10.94
C GLU A 469 11.05 -6.30 -12.47
N PHE A 470 11.43 -5.14 -13.02
CA PHE A 470 11.66 -4.99 -14.46
C PHE A 470 12.98 -5.62 -14.95
N GLY A 471 13.91 -5.94 -14.04
CA GLY A 471 15.25 -6.43 -14.39
C GLY A 471 16.23 -5.34 -14.80
N ASP A 472 15.96 -4.07 -14.44
CA ASP A 472 16.83 -2.92 -14.70
C ASP A 472 17.95 -2.83 -13.65
N GLN A 473 18.98 -3.68 -13.82
CA GLN A 473 20.09 -3.82 -12.85
C GLN A 473 20.86 -2.52 -12.63
N TYR A 474 21.04 -1.73 -13.70
CA TYR A 474 21.73 -0.44 -13.62
C TYR A 474 21.09 0.50 -12.59
N ILE A 475 19.77 0.65 -12.64
CA ILE A 475 19.01 1.48 -11.69
C ILE A 475 18.90 0.81 -10.32
N ALA A 476 18.71 -0.51 -10.29
CA ALA A 476 18.60 -1.26 -9.03
C ALA A 476 19.87 -1.13 -8.18
N ASP A 477 21.04 -1.30 -8.79
CA ASP A 477 22.33 -1.23 -8.08
C ASP A 477 22.64 0.22 -7.66
N ALA A 478 22.26 1.22 -8.47
CA ALA A 478 22.36 2.63 -8.06
C ALA A 478 21.45 2.95 -6.86
N ALA A 479 20.21 2.49 -6.88
CA ALA A 479 19.27 2.69 -5.77
C ALA A 479 19.76 2.01 -4.47
N GLN A 480 20.34 0.80 -4.58
CA GLN A 480 20.93 0.10 -3.45
C GLN A 480 22.16 0.83 -2.89
N ARG A 481 23.10 1.27 -3.74
CA ARG A 481 24.25 2.09 -3.29
C ARG A 481 23.78 3.39 -2.62
N ALA A 482 22.75 4.03 -3.17
CA ALA A 482 22.21 5.26 -2.59
C ALA A 482 21.52 5.02 -1.24
N LEU A 483 20.90 3.85 -1.01
CA LEU A 483 20.39 3.48 0.31
C LEU A 483 21.52 3.40 1.33
N ASP A 484 22.60 2.65 1.03
CA ASP A 484 23.74 2.52 1.95
C ASP A 484 24.49 3.85 2.17
N ALA A 485 24.53 4.73 1.15
CA ALA A 485 25.24 6.01 1.24
C ALA A 485 24.44 7.13 1.90
N CYS A 486 23.11 7.15 1.73
CA CYS A 486 22.24 8.26 2.17
C CYS A 486 21.32 7.89 3.35
N ASN A 487 21.28 6.63 3.76
CA ASN A 487 20.59 6.14 4.94
C ASN A 487 21.60 5.42 5.84
N GLU A 488 21.33 5.32 7.13
CA GLU A 488 22.28 4.77 8.11
C GLU A 488 21.98 3.27 8.33
N PRO A 489 22.78 2.33 7.78
CA PRO A 489 22.58 0.91 8.02
C PRO A 489 22.93 0.58 9.48
N VAL A 490 22.10 -0.24 10.12
CA VAL A 490 22.29 -0.75 11.47
C VAL A 490 22.28 -2.26 11.41
N GLU A 491 23.35 -2.86 11.91
CA GLU A 491 23.49 -4.30 12.10
C GLU A 491 23.54 -4.61 13.61
N GLN A 492 22.62 -5.44 14.07
CA GLN A 492 22.52 -5.84 15.47
C GLN A 492 22.03 -7.28 15.57
N ASP A 493 22.74 -8.13 16.30
CA ASP A 493 22.39 -9.56 16.49
C ASP A 493 22.17 -10.33 15.17
N GLY A 494 22.95 -9.98 14.13
CA GLY A 494 22.83 -10.53 12.79
C GLY A 494 21.58 -10.06 12.01
N MET A 495 20.84 -9.08 12.52
CA MET A 495 19.75 -8.41 11.83
C MET A 495 20.26 -7.14 11.17
N ARG A 496 19.78 -6.85 9.96
CA ARG A 496 20.09 -5.59 9.26
C ARG A 496 18.82 -4.79 8.96
N ARG A 497 18.90 -3.49 9.19
CA ARG A 497 17.90 -2.48 8.83
C ARG A 497 18.58 -1.12 8.64
N TYR A 498 17.83 -0.10 8.28
CA TYR A 498 18.30 1.28 8.26
C TYR A 498 17.69 2.05 9.44
N ALA A 499 18.52 2.75 10.21
CA ALA A 499 18.07 3.65 11.28
C ALA A 499 17.24 4.79 10.72
N ASN A 500 16.35 5.31 11.56
CA ASN A 500 15.42 6.42 11.27
C ASN A 500 14.39 6.17 10.15
N GLY A 501 14.60 5.15 9.31
CA GLY A 501 13.58 4.63 8.40
C GLY A 501 12.48 3.91 9.16
N SER A 502 11.25 4.03 8.67
CA SER A 502 10.12 3.33 9.25
C SER A 502 10.21 1.82 9.04
N THR A 503 9.44 1.06 9.79
CA THR A 503 9.26 -0.38 9.57
C THR A 503 8.71 -0.65 8.18
N PHE A 504 7.81 0.22 7.69
CA PHE A 504 7.28 0.15 6.33
C PHE A 504 8.42 0.32 5.30
N ALA A 505 9.19 1.41 5.37
CA ALA A 505 10.27 1.65 4.42
C ALA A 505 11.35 0.55 4.47
N ASN A 506 11.71 0.06 5.65
CA ASN A 506 12.64 -1.06 5.82
C ASN A 506 12.12 -2.35 5.20
N ALA A 507 10.86 -2.71 5.44
CA ALA A 507 10.25 -3.90 4.85
C ALA A 507 10.16 -3.79 3.32
N LEU A 508 9.89 -2.59 2.79
CA LEU A 508 9.90 -2.34 1.35
C LEU A 508 11.30 -2.46 0.74
N VAL A 509 12.34 -1.94 1.42
CA VAL A 509 13.73 -2.10 0.96
C VAL A 509 14.13 -3.57 0.98
N ALA A 510 13.83 -4.30 2.05
CA ALA A 510 14.06 -5.74 2.12
C ALA A 510 13.33 -6.47 0.98
N HIS A 511 12.07 -6.12 0.70
CA HIS A 511 11.33 -6.66 -0.43
C HIS A 511 12.06 -6.40 -1.76
N GLY A 512 12.55 -5.18 -2.00
CA GLY A 512 13.34 -4.86 -3.18
C GLY A 512 14.62 -5.70 -3.29
N LEU A 513 15.37 -5.85 -2.19
CA LEU A 513 16.60 -6.66 -2.14
C LEU A 513 16.36 -8.16 -2.39
N LEU A 514 15.17 -8.66 -2.08
CA LEU A 514 14.75 -10.06 -2.26
C LEU A 514 14.15 -10.34 -3.64
N THR A 515 13.95 -9.29 -4.45
CA THR A 515 13.28 -9.38 -5.75
C THR A 515 14.29 -9.45 -6.89
N ARG A 516 14.03 -10.28 -7.90
CA ARG A 516 14.64 -10.28 -9.23
C ARG A 516 13.54 -10.13 -10.28
N ARG A 517 13.93 -10.06 -11.55
CA ARG A 517 13.01 -9.83 -12.67
C ARG A 517 11.83 -10.81 -12.65
N GLY A 518 10.62 -10.25 -12.64
CA GLY A 518 9.36 -10.98 -12.70
C GLY A 518 8.99 -11.76 -11.43
N ASP A 519 9.76 -11.69 -10.35
CA ASP A 519 9.45 -12.46 -9.13
C ASP A 519 8.17 -12.00 -8.46
N TRP A 520 7.94 -10.69 -8.41
CA TRP A 520 6.72 -10.14 -7.85
C TRP A 520 5.52 -10.52 -8.73
N THR A 521 5.67 -10.40 -10.05
CA THR A 521 4.65 -10.87 -11.01
C THR A 521 4.31 -12.34 -10.79
N ARG A 522 5.29 -13.25 -10.78
CA ARG A 522 5.06 -14.69 -10.57
C ARG A 522 4.43 -14.99 -9.22
N LEU A 523 4.85 -14.31 -8.14
CA LEU A 523 4.25 -14.49 -6.83
C LEU A 523 2.75 -14.12 -6.83
N ILE A 524 2.36 -13.11 -7.61
CA ILE A 524 0.98 -12.64 -7.69
C ILE A 524 0.13 -13.43 -8.69
N THR A 525 0.67 -13.88 -9.82
CA THR A 525 -0.14 -14.43 -10.92
C THR A 525 0.00 -15.93 -11.13
N GLU A 526 0.95 -16.59 -10.47
CA GLU A 526 1.24 -18.00 -10.72
C GLU A 526 1.21 -18.84 -9.43
N PRO A 527 0.66 -20.06 -9.46
CA PRO A 527 0.82 -21.00 -8.35
C PRO A 527 2.29 -21.43 -8.21
N PRO A 528 2.74 -21.88 -7.01
CA PRO A 528 4.09 -22.40 -6.85
C PRO A 528 4.29 -23.68 -7.65
N SER A 529 5.56 -24.06 -7.89
CA SER A 529 5.90 -25.29 -8.60
C SER A 529 5.33 -26.52 -7.89
N ASP A 530 5.04 -27.59 -8.65
CA ASP A 530 4.51 -28.83 -8.07
C ASP A 530 5.46 -29.45 -7.02
N SER A 531 6.77 -29.29 -7.20
CA SER A 531 7.77 -29.76 -6.24
C SER A 531 7.74 -28.99 -4.91
N ALA A 532 7.34 -27.71 -4.91
CA ALA A 532 7.14 -26.92 -3.69
C ALA A 532 5.90 -27.37 -2.90
N ARG A 533 4.96 -28.06 -3.57
CA ARG A 533 3.69 -28.52 -2.99
C ARG A 533 3.72 -29.98 -2.53
N THR A 534 4.45 -30.83 -3.26
CA THR A 534 4.40 -32.28 -3.08
C THR A 534 5.71 -32.89 -2.60
N GLY A 535 6.83 -32.17 -2.73
CA GLY A 535 8.14 -32.64 -2.29
C GLY A 535 8.35 -32.50 -0.78
N PRO A 536 9.37 -33.17 -0.20
CA PRO A 536 9.62 -33.10 1.23
C PRO A 536 9.81 -31.67 1.74
N ILE A 537 9.40 -31.44 2.99
CA ILE A 537 9.39 -30.13 3.63
C ILE A 537 10.25 -30.14 4.89
N LEU A 538 11.05 -29.10 5.08
CA LEU A 538 11.59 -28.75 6.38
C LEU A 538 10.47 -28.11 7.21
N GLN A 539 9.85 -28.92 8.07
CA GLN A 539 8.71 -28.52 8.88
C GLN A 539 9.14 -27.75 10.13
N HIS A 540 10.29 -28.10 10.70
CA HIS A 540 10.76 -27.51 11.94
C HIS A 540 12.28 -27.34 11.97
N VAL A 541 12.71 -26.17 12.40
CA VAL A 541 14.05 -25.85 12.91
C VAL A 541 13.85 -24.66 13.84
N ALA A 542 14.51 -24.63 15.00
CA ALA A 542 14.33 -23.53 15.94
C ALA A 542 14.96 -22.25 15.38
N PHE A 543 14.21 -21.14 15.40
CA PHE A 543 14.70 -19.84 14.94
C PHE A 543 15.98 -19.44 15.65
N GLU A 544 16.11 -19.67 16.96
CA GLU A 544 17.33 -19.33 17.72
C GLU A 544 18.55 -20.20 17.34
N GLN A 545 18.34 -21.36 16.73
CA GLN A 545 19.43 -22.27 16.35
C GLN A 545 19.98 -21.96 14.96
N ALA A 546 19.11 -21.82 13.95
CA ALA A 546 19.54 -21.63 12.57
C ALA A 546 18.55 -20.85 11.69
N MET A 547 19.11 -20.02 10.82
CA MET A 547 18.44 -19.41 9.67
C MET A 547 18.45 -20.35 8.46
N VAL A 548 17.40 -20.35 7.65
CA VAL A 548 17.29 -21.15 6.42
C VAL A 548 17.50 -20.23 5.23
N ALA A 549 18.65 -20.36 4.55
CA ALA A 549 19.01 -19.55 3.40
C ALA A 549 18.50 -20.14 2.06
N TYR A 550 18.24 -21.45 2.04
CA TYR A 550 17.74 -22.18 0.88
C TYR A 550 16.97 -23.43 1.33
N ALA A 551 15.83 -23.73 0.71
CA ALA A 551 15.09 -24.96 0.96
C ALA A 551 14.23 -25.35 -0.26
N VAL A 552 14.70 -26.32 -1.03
CA VAL A 552 14.08 -26.72 -2.31
C VAL A 552 14.06 -28.23 -2.46
N SER A 553 12.93 -28.73 -2.94
CA SER A 553 12.77 -30.11 -3.38
C SER A 553 12.73 -30.21 -4.90
N ASP A 554 13.36 -31.24 -5.45
CA ASP A 554 13.25 -31.68 -6.84
C ASP A 554 12.73 -33.13 -6.88
N SER A 555 11.42 -33.29 -6.68
CA SER A 555 10.70 -34.56 -6.51
C SER A 555 10.76 -35.13 -5.08
N ALA A 556 11.72 -36.01 -4.79
CA ALA A 556 11.74 -36.78 -3.54
C ALA A 556 12.90 -36.40 -2.61
N ASP A 557 13.77 -35.50 -3.04
CA ASP A 557 14.87 -34.96 -2.25
C ASP A 557 14.50 -33.61 -1.61
N LEU A 558 15.32 -33.18 -0.66
CA LEU A 558 15.26 -31.85 -0.07
C LEU A 558 16.67 -31.32 0.12
N ARG A 559 16.96 -30.22 -0.54
CA ARG A 559 18.24 -29.50 -0.47
C ARG A 559 18.08 -28.26 0.38
N LEU A 560 18.92 -28.12 1.39
CA LEU A 560 18.89 -27.06 2.38
C LEU A 560 20.23 -26.35 2.46
N VAL A 561 20.19 -25.05 2.76
CA VAL A 561 21.34 -24.31 3.30
C VAL A 561 20.92 -23.68 4.62
N LEU A 562 21.60 -24.07 5.69
CA LEU A 562 21.37 -23.64 7.06
C LEU A 562 22.52 -22.77 7.55
N CYS A 563 22.20 -21.67 8.21
CA CYS A 563 23.16 -20.72 8.77
C CYS A 563 22.94 -20.61 10.28
N GLY A 564 23.92 -21.01 11.10
CA GLY A 564 23.81 -20.97 12.55
C GLY A 564 23.64 -19.54 13.08
N ASN A 565 22.75 -19.36 14.07
CA ASN A 565 22.47 -18.03 14.63
C ASN A 565 23.44 -17.60 15.74
N SER A 566 24.12 -18.56 16.38
CA SER A 566 25.21 -18.32 17.32
C SER A 566 26.55 -18.41 16.62
N GLY A 567 27.50 -17.52 16.91
CA GLY A 567 28.90 -17.62 16.46
C GLY A 567 29.67 -18.84 17.01
N ALA A 568 28.98 -19.78 17.66
CA ALA A 568 29.54 -21.06 18.05
C ALA A 568 29.89 -21.89 16.81
N LEU A 569 31.12 -22.37 16.77
CA LEU A 569 31.62 -23.28 15.74
C LEU A 569 30.90 -24.63 15.92
N GLN A 570 29.87 -24.86 15.09
CA GLN A 570 29.06 -26.08 15.00
C GLN A 570 28.12 -26.34 16.20
N ALA A 571 26.87 -25.85 16.08
CA ALA A 571 25.79 -26.28 16.97
C ALA A 571 25.10 -27.53 16.38
N GLU A 572 24.75 -28.49 17.23
CA GLU A 572 23.82 -29.56 16.84
C GLU A 572 22.41 -28.97 16.74
N VAL A 573 21.79 -29.09 15.57
CA VAL A 573 20.48 -28.52 15.25
C VAL A 573 19.52 -29.64 14.87
N THR A 574 18.36 -29.65 15.50
CA THR A 574 17.30 -30.61 15.21
C THR A 574 16.44 -30.12 14.05
N LEU A 575 16.31 -30.95 13.02
CA LEU A 575 15.45 -30.72 11.86
C LEU A 575 14.25 -31.66 11.91
N GLY A 576 13.05 -31.09 11.90
CA GLY A 576 11.80 -31.82 11.69
C GLY A 576 11.43 -31.80 10.21
N LEU A 577 11.28 -32.98 9.62
CA LEU A 577 10.96 -33.19 8.21
C LEU A 577 9.55 -33.76 8.08
N THR A 578 8.85 -33.37 7.03
CA THR A 578 7.54 -33.94 6.66
C THR A 578 7.42 -34.10 5.14
N GLN A 579 6.33 -34.70 4.68
CA GLN A 579 6.11 -35.04 3.26
C GLN A 579 7.23 -35.90 2.64
N LEU A 580 7.91 -36.69 3.47
CA LEU A 580 8.75 -37.78 2.99
C LEU A 580 7.86 -38.94 2.52
N ARG A 581 8.38 -39.82 1.68
CA ARG A 581 7.72 -41.09 1.37
C ARG A 581 7.54 -41.88 2.67
N PRO A 582 6.34 -42.34 3.05
CA PRO A 582 6.13 -43.08 4.29
C PRO A 582 6.99 -44.35 4.37
N LEU A 583 7.43 -44.71 5.58
CA LEU A 583 8.18 -45.94 5.89
C LEU A 583 9.38 -46.19 4.94
N SER A 584 10.02 -45.13 4.47
CA SER A 584 11.08 -45.19 3.48
C SER A 584 12.41 -44.77 4.09
N ALA A 585 13.50 -45.41 3.67
CA ALA A 585 14.85 -45.05 4.10
C ALA A 585 15.35 -43.81 3.36
N TYR A 586 15.96 -42.89 4.10
CA TYR A 586 16.54 -41.65 3.61
C TYR A 586 17.97 -41.49 4.13
N THR A 587 18.72 -40.67 3.41
CA THR A 587 20.08 -40.26 3.76
C THR A 587 20.16 -38.74 3.79
N ALA A 588 20.59 -38.18 4.92
CA ALA A 588 21.01 -36.79 5.04
C ALA A 588 22.53 -36.71 4.90
N SER A 589 23.01 -35.93 3.92
CA SER A 589 24.43 -35.66 3.71
C SER A 589 24.74 -34.22 4.11
N THR A 590 25.69 -34.03 5.03
CA THR A 590 26.11 -32.71 5.56
C THR A 590 27.60 -32.73 5.88
N GLY A 591 28.39 -31.76 5.39
CA GLY A 591 29.81 -31.61 5.80
C GLY A 591 30.71 -32.85 5.62
N GLY A 592 30.35 -33.79 4.73
CA GLY A 592 31.05 -35.08 4.56
C GLY A 592 30.53 -36.21 5.46
N GLU A 593 29.67 -35.90 6.42
CA GLU A 593 28.93 -36.87 7.23
C GLU A 593 27.69 -37.37 6.49
N ARG A 594 27.31 -38.61 6.77
CA ARG A 594 26.12 -39.27 6.23
C ARG A 594 25.29 -39.87 7.36
N ILE A 595 24.06 -39.39 7.49
CA ILE A 595 23.11 -39.86 8.50
C ILE A 595 21.99 -40.61 7.79
N THR A 596 21.78 -41.88 8.14
CA THR A 596 20.69 -42.69 7.62
C THR A 596 19.53 -42.67 8.61
N PHE A 597 18.32 -42.48 8.11
CA PHE A 597 17.10 -42.49 8.93
C PHE A 597 15.92 -43.06 8.13
N THR A 598 14.81 -43.33 8.81
CA THR A 598 13.58 -43.84 8.19
C THR A 598 12.44 -42.91 8.56
N SER A 599 11.61 -42.57 7.58
CA SER A 599 10.37 -41.82 7.83
C SER A 599 9.33 -42.69 8.54
N ASP A 600 8.47 -42.07 9.32
CA ASP A 600 7.34 -42.74 9.95
C ASP A 600 6.20 -43.05 8.94
N GLY A 601 5.11 -43.65 9.44
CA GLY A 601 3.94 -43.97 8.63
C GLY A 601 3.20 -42.75 8.08
N GLY A 602 3.44 -41.54 8.62
CA GLY A 602 2.91 -40.28 8.13
C GLY A 602 3.86 -39.52 7.22
N GLY A 603 5.04 -40.08 6.90
CA GLY A 603 6.05 -39.40 6.07
C GLY A 603 6.81 -38.31 6.82
N SER A 604 6.92 -38.39 8.14
CA SER A 604 7.69 -37.45 8.97
C SER A 604 8.96 -38.09 9.54
N ALA A 605 9.96 -37.27 9.87
CA ALA A 605 11.19 -37.71 10.51
C ALA A 605 11.82 -36.57 11.32
N THR A 606 12.69 -36.90 12.26
CA THR A 606 13.51 -35.93 12.98
C THR A 606 14.97 -36.36 12.92
N ILE A 607 15.85 -35.44 12.54
CA ILE A 607 17.29 -35.68 12.45
C ILE A 607 18.05 -34.56 13.17
N ALA A 608 19.23 -34.87 13.70
CA ALA A 608 20.16 -33.89 14.22
C ALA A 608 21.30 -33.70 13.21
N VAL A 609 21.68 -32.45 12.93
CA VAL A 609 22.80 -32.12 12.04
C VAL A 609 23.67 -31.04 12.67
N HIS A 610 24.97 -31.08 12.43
CA HIS A 610 25.87 -29.99 12.82
C HIS A 610 25.76 -28.82 11.84
N VAL A 611 25.42 -27.63 12.35
CA VAL A 611 25.28 -26.40 11.56
C VAL A 611 26.37 -25.41 11.98
N GLY A 612 27.18 -24.98 11.01
CA GLY A 612 28.18 -23.93 11.16
C GLY A 612 27.68 -22.58 10.65
N ALA A 613 28.60 -21.73 10.17
CA ALA A 613 28.24 -20.44 9.58
C ALA A 613 27.33 -20.60 8.35
N ARG A 614 27.61 -21.63 7.53
CA ARG A 614 26.84 -21.96 6.33
C ARG A 614 27.03 -23.44 6.01
N THR A 615 25.94 -24.20 6.10
CA THR A 615 25.97 -25.67 5.99
C THR A 615 24.94 -26.14 4.98
N THR A 616 25.41 -26.86 3.95
CA THR A 616 24.54 -27.55 3.00
C THR A 616 24.11 -28.89 3.56
N VAL A 617 22.81 -29.16 3.51
CA VAL A 617 22.23 -30.46 3.87
C VAL A 617 21.41 -30.98 2.69
N THR A 618 21.72 -32.19 2.23
CA THR A 618 20.94 -32.86 1.18
C THR A 618 20.29 -34.11 1.76
N ILE A 619 18.97 -34.13 1.79
CA ILE A 619 18.16 -35.27 2.20
C ILE A 619 17.65 -35.95 0.93
N ALA A 620 17.96 -37.23 0.72
CA ALA A 620 17.51 -37.99 -0.44
C ALA A 620 17.11 -39.41 -0.04
N PRO A 621 16.16 -40.05 -0.77
CA PRO A 621 15.85 -41.46 -0.55
C PRO A 621 17.10 -42.33 -0.73
N CYS A 622 17.24 -43.37 0.08
CA CYS A 622 18.23 -44.41 -0.17
C CYS A 622 17.89 -45.10 -1.51
N ARG A 623 18.91 -45.37 -2.33
CA ARG A 623 18.76 -46.13 -3.58
C ARG A 623 18.51 -47.60 -3.30
#